data_AF-A0A3D6AM12-F1
#
_entry.id   AF-A0A3D6AM12-F1
#
_cell.length_a   1.000
_cell.length_b   1.000
_cell.length_c   1.000
_cell.angle_alpha   90.00
_cell.angle_beta   90.00
_cell.angle_gamma   90.00
#
_symmetry.space_group_name_H-M   'P 1'
#
loop_
_entity.id
_entity.type
_entity.pdbx_description
1 polymer ?
#
loop_
_entity_poly.entity_id
_entity_poly.type
_entity_poly.pdbx_seq_one_letter_code
_entity_poly.pdbx_strand_id
1 'polypeptide(L)'
;MNSTTAMPANSSAERIVRHFQAAGFRGITEAMVIRIRLKKADRHEIEAAFEKAADQDAMPPLLEYFEIRPYGFYSEQRSFAQAKAAVETDFGVSLRRRLPAIYFDVAPVVADDALATGTKYDALVKFSDNMLDYAVAVLLNDPASSFFEYLDSHRGNDWQKIIGEFETVAASFDEDVDLF
;
A
#
# COMPACT_ATOMS: atom_id res chain seq x y z
N MET A 1 24.57 11.44 5.63
CA MET A 1 23.49 11.32 6.63
C MET A 1 22.21 11.58 5.89
N ASN A 2 21.51 10.50 5.51
CA ASN A 2 20.28 10.59 4.73
C ASN A 2 19.22 11.21 5.62
N SER A 3 18.58 12.28 5.17
CA SER A 3 17.39 12.84 5.82
C SER A 3 16.35 11.73 5.91
N THR A 4 16.28 11.06 7.05
CA THR A 4 15.19 10.14 7.38
C THR A 4 13.96 11.03 7.51
N THR A 5 13.15 11.14 6.48
CA THR A 5 11.80 11.66 6.64
C THR A 5 11.13 10.74 7.65
N ALA A 6 11.07 11.18 8.92
CA ALA A 6 10.49 10.41 10.00
C ALA A 6 8.98 10.39 9.77
N MET A 7 8.49 9.36 9.09
CA MET A 7 7.06 9.21 8.86
C MET A 7 6.41 8.52 10.06
N PRO A 8 5.14 8.82 10.34
CA PRO A 8 4.42 8.27 11.50
C PRO A 8 4.47 6.75 11.60
N ALA A 9 4.36 6.04 10.47
CA ALA A 9 4.25 4.58 10.43
C ALA A 9 5.56 3.87 10.01
N ASN A 10 6.73 4.49 10.10
CA ASN A 10 8.00 3.81 9.80
C ASN A 10 8.22 2.57 10.67
N SER A 11 7.92 2.65 11.97
CA SER A 11 8.04 1.52 12.90
C SER A 11 7.04 0.41 12.58
N SER A 12 5.82 0.75 12.15
CA SER A 12 4.84 -0.22 11.66
C SER A 12 5.29 -0.88 10.37
N ALA A 13 5.84 -0.12 9.41
CA ALA A 13 6.38 -0.65 8.16
C ALA A 13 7.51 -1.66 8.43
N GLU A 14 8.43 -1.34 9.33
CA GLU A 14 9.48 -2.28 9.75
C GLU A 14 8.88 -3.52 10.41
N ARG A 15 7.94 -3.35 11.35
CA ARG A 15 7.28 -4.48 12.04
C ARG A 15 6.59 -5.42 11.06
N ILE A 16 5.93 -4.90 10.03
CA ILE A 16 5.29 -5.69 8.98
C ILE A 16 6.32 -6.55 8.24
N VAL A 17 7.43 -5.96 7.79
CA VAL A 17 8.51 -6.69 7.12
C VAL A 17 9.08 -7.78 8.04
N ARG A 18 9.41 -7.42 9.29
CA ARG A 18 9.97 -8.37 10.27
C ARG A 18 9.02 -9.50 10.59
N HIS A 19 7.72 -9.22 10.70
CA HIS A 19 6.70 -10.24 10.94
C HIS A 19 6.68 -11.28 9.82
N PHE A 20 6.62 -10.83 8.56
CA PHE A 20 6.54 -11.76 7.43
C PHE A 20 7.86 -12.51 7.22
N GLN A 21 9.01 -11.87 7.42
CA GLN A 21 10.31 -12.55 7.42
C GLN A 21 10.36 -13.66 8.49
N ALA A 22 9.85 -13.41 9.69
CA ALA A 22 9.76 -14.40 10.77
C ALA A 22 8.77 -15.54 10.45
N ALA A 23 7.71 -15.25 9.69
CA ALA A 23 6.76 -16.23 9.19
C ALA A 23 7.29 -17.05 7.98
N GLY A 24 8.51 -16.77 7.50
CA GLY A 24 9.17 -17.52 6.44
C GLY A 24 9.25 -16.79 5.08
N PHE A 25 8.64 -15.62 4.94
CA PHE A 25 8.64 -14.83 3.71
C PHE A 25 9.87 -13.91 3.64
N ARG A 26 11.06 -14.50 3.52
CA ARG A 26 12.34 -13.77 3.56
C ARG A 26 12.57 -12.81 2.38
N GLY A 27 11.85 -12.96 1.27
CA GLY A 27 11.91 -12.05 0.11
C GLY A 27 11.33 -10.67 0.40
N ILE A 28 10.37 -10.60 1.32
CA ILE A 28 9.77 -9.33 1.76
C ILE A 28 10.83 -8.52 2.51
N THR A 29 11.27 -7.45 1.88
CA THR A 29 12.41 -6.62 2.34
C THR A 29 12.07 -5.13 2.39
N GLU A 30 10.90 -4.75 1.90
CA GLU A 30 10.39 -3.39 1.83
C GLU A 30 8.88 -3.36 2.06
N ALA A 31 8.43 -2.34 2.79
CA ALA A 31 7.04 -2.01 2.97
C ALA A 31 6.84 -0.50 2.87
N MET A 32 5.91 -0.07 2.01
CA MET A 32 5.44 1.31 1.91
C MET A 32 3.99 1.37 2.39
N VAL A 33 3.77 2.02 3.53
CA VAL A 33 2.44 2.31 4.07
C VAL A 33 1.93 3.59 3.42
N ILE A 34 0.75 3.54 2.82
CA ILE A 34 0.11 4.65 2.14
C ILE A 34 -1.26 4.95 2.75
N ARG A 35 -1.61 6.24 2.80
CA ARG A 35 -2.98 6.71 3.04
C ARG A 35 -3.62 7.05 1.72
N ILE A 36 -4.83 6.56 1.51
CA ILE A 36 -5.62 6.79 0.30
C ILE A 36 -6.86 7.56 0.74
N ARG A 37 -7.04 8.77 0.23
CA ARG A 37 -8.23 9.60 0.42
C ARG A 37 -9.02 9.67 -0.87
N LEU A 38 -10.34 9.69 -0.75
CA LEU A 38 -11.24 9.92 -1.87
C LEU A 38 -11.36 11.44 -2.10
N LYS A 39 -11.06 11.89 -3.32
CA LYS A 39 -11.17 13.31 -3.71
C LYS A 39 -12.58 13.67 -4.14
N LYS A 40 -13.19 12.82 -4.98
CA LYS A 40 -14.50 13.06 -5.62
C LYS A 40 -15.11 11.76 -6.13
N ALA A 41 -16.37 11.86 -6.54
CA ALA A 41 -17.19 10.82 -7.15
C ALA A 41 -17.54 9.66 -6.20
N ASP A 42 -18.55 8.88 -6.60
CA ASP A 42 -18.93 7.66 -5.89
C ASP A 42 -18.20 6.43 -6.47
N ARG A 43 -18.38 5.29 -5.80
CA ARG A 43 -17.78 4.01 -6.19
C ARG A 43 -18.09 3.64 -7.63
N HIS A 44 -19.34 3.82 -8.09
CA HIS A 44 -19.78 3.36 -9.40
C HIS A 44 -19.11 4.15 -10.52
N GLU A 45 -19.04 5.48 -10.39
CA GLU A 45 -18.34 6.33 -11.35
C GLU A 45 -16.84 5.98 -11.43
N ILE A 46 -16.21 5.74 -10.28
CA ILE A 46 -14.77 5.41 -10.22
C ILE A 46 -14.49 4.05 -10.85
N GLU A 47 -15.27 3.03 -10.49
CA GLU A 47 -15.13 1.68 -11.06
C GLU A 47 -15.31 1.72 -12.58
N ALA A 48 -16.32 2.44 -13.09
CA ALA A 48 -16.53 2.61 -14.53
C ALA A 48 -15.36 3.32 -15.23
N ALA A 49 -14.76 4.34 -14.61
CA ALA A 49 -13.60 5.04 -15.16
C ALA A 49 -12.35 4.13 -15.22
N PHE A 50 -12.16 3.30 -14.19
CA PHE A 50 -11.05 2.35 -14.12
C PHE A 50 -11.22 1.19 -15.10
N GLU A 51 -12.44 0.65 -15.24
CA GLU A 51 -12.78 -0.36 -16.25
C GLU A 51 -12.55 0.18 -17.66
N LYS A 52 -13.04 1.38 -17.95
CA LYS A 52 -12.81 2.03 -19.24
C LYS A 52 -11.32 2.21 -19.54
N ALA A 53 -10.51 2.60 -18.55
CA ALA A 53 -9.06 2.70 -18.73
C ALA A 53 -8.44 1.33 -19.01
N ALA A 54 -8.91 0.27 -18.36
CA ALA A 54 -8.45 -1.09 -18.62
C ALA A 54 -8.80 -1.56 -20.04
N ASP A 55 -10.03 -1.30 -20.51
CA ASP A 55 -10.47 -1.64 -21.89
C ASP A 55 -9.65 -0.93 -22.97
N GLN A 56 -9.10 0.24 -22.65
CA GLN A 56 -8.28 1.05 -23.55
C GLN A 56 -6.78 0.79 -23.40
N ASP A 57 -6.39 -0.17 -22.56
CA ASP A 57 -4.99 -0.41 -22.16
C ASP A 57 -4.27 0.87 -21.68
N ALA A 58 -5.01 1.74 -21.00
CA ALA A 58 -4.55 3.01 -20.47
C ALA A 58 -4.20 2.92 -18.98
N MET A 59 -3.43 3.91 -18.50
CA MET A 59 -3.14 4.08 -17.08
C MET A 59 -4.43 4.43 -16.31
N PRO A 60 -4.73 3.76 -15.19
CA PRO A 60 -5.88 4.12 -14.37
C PRO A 60 -5.80 5.59 -13.91
N PRO A 61 -6.92 6.33 -13.89
CA PRO A 61 -6.95 7.76 -13.55
C PRO A 61 -6.84 7.98 -12.02
N LEU A 62 -5.75 7.52 -11.40
CA LEU A 62 -5.60 7.52 -9.94
C LEU A 62 -5.73 8.89 -9.32
N LEU A 63 -4.94 9.85 -9.82
CA LEU A 63 -4.83 11.19 -9.24
C LEU A 63 -6.08 12.05 -9.46
N GLU A 64 -6.97 11.61 -10.34
CA GLU A 64 -8.26 12.26 -10.54
C GLU A 64 -9.20 11.99 -9.36
N TYR A 65 -9.21 10.75 -8.87
CA TYR A 65 -10.19 10.29 -7.86
C TYR A 65 -9.60 10.10 -6.47
N PHE A 66 -8.30 9.83 -6.37
CA PHE A 66 -7.62 9.53 -5.12
C PHE A 66 -6.47 10.48 -4.86
N GLU A 67 -6.31 10.82 -3.59
CA GLU A 67 -5.10 11.40 -3.04
C GLU A 67 -4.34 10.29 -2.31
N ILE A 68 -3.09 10.07 -2.68
CA ILE A 68 -2.27 8.98 -2.13
C ILE A 68 -1.02 9.59 -1.53
N ARG A 69 -0.86 9.41 -0.21
CA ARG A 69 0.25 9.97 0.54
C ARG A 69 1.04 8.87 1.25
N PRO A 70 2.37 8.89 1.24
CA PRO A 70 3.15 8.00 2.08
C PRO A 70 2.89 8.30 3.55
N TYR A 71 2.86 7.25 4.36
CA TYR A 71 2.59 7.31 5.80
C TYR A 71 3.64 6.56 6.62
N GLY A 72 4.31 5.60 6.01
CA GLY A 72 5.41 4.85 6.60
C GLY A 72 6.24 4.19 5.50
N PHE A 73 7.54 4.07 5.72
CA PHE A 73 8.42 3.36 4.80
C PHE A 73 9.51 2.63 5.56
N TYR A 74 9.74 1.39 5.17
CA TYR A 74 10.88 0.61 5.60
C TYR A 74 11.42 -0.19 4.42
N SER A 75 12.74 -0.23 4.26
CA SER A 75 13.40 -1.02 3.23
C SER A 75 14.80 -1.40 3.70
N GLU A 76 15.20 -2.63 3.40
CA GLU A 76 16.57 -3.10 3.58
C GLU A 76 17.48 -2.70 2.41
N GLN A 77 16.92 -2.25 1.28
CA GLN A 77 17.64 -2.08 0.01
C GLN A 77 17.83 -0.62 -0.40
N ARG A 78 16.88 0.27 -0.07
CA ARG A 78 16.88 1.64 -0.57
C ARG A 78 16.29 2.64 0.43
N SER A 79 16.61 3.91 0.24
CA SER A 79 16.02 5.01 1.02
C SER A 79 14.61 5.35 0.53
N PHE A 80 13.81 6.00 1.38
CA PHE A 80 12.50 6.52 0.97
C PHE A 80 12.61 7.46 -0.24
N ALA A 81 13.63 8.32 -0.31
CA ALA A 81 13.82 9.22 -1.44
C ALA A 81 14.00 8.47 -2.77
N GLN A 82 14.73 7.35 -2.76
CA GLN A 82 14.89 6.48 -3.93
C GLN A 82 13.59 5.76 -4.29
N ALA A 83 12.89 5.23 -3.29
CA ALA A 83 11.60 4.56 -3.50
C ALA A 83 10.54 5.52 -4.03
N LYS A 84 10.47 6.75 -3.49
CA LYS A 84 9.58 7.81 -3.97
C LYS A 84 9.89 8.17 -5.42
N ALA A 85 11.16 8.36 -5.77
CA ALA A 85 11.56 8.69 -7.14
C ALA A 85 11.22 7.57 -8.15
N ALA A 86 11.12 6.32 -7.70
CA ALA A 86 10.79 5.16 -8.54
C ALA A 86 9.31 4.72 -8.45
N VAL A 87 8.48 5.36 -7.62
CA VAL A 87 7.14 4.84 -7.32
C VAL A 87 6.22 4.80 -8.55
N GLU A 88 6.43 5.72 -9.49
CA GLU A 88 5.69 5.73 -10.76
C GLU A 88 5.91 4.47 -11.60
N THR A 89 7.07 3.83 -11.48
CA THR A 89 7.39 2.57 -12.17
C THR A 89 7.18 1.35 -11.30
N ASP A 90 7.36 1.49 -9.98
CA ASP A 90 7.35 0.38 -9.04
C ASP A 90 5.95 0.04 -8.54
N PHE A 91 5.04 1.01 -8.52
CA PHE A 91 3.62 0.76 -8.29
C PHE A 91 2.96 0.40 -9.63
N GLY A 92 2.95 -0.89 -9.97
CA GLY A 92 2.51 -1.41 -11.26
C GLY A 92 1.02 -1.22 -11.56
N VAL A 93 0.67 -1.26 -12.85
CA VAL A 93 -0.70 -1.03 -13.35
C VAL A 93 -1.70 -1.98 -12.71
N SER A 94 -1.34 -3.25 -12.50
CA SER A 94 -2.20 -4.26 -11.88
C SER A 94 -2.64 -3.82 -10.48
N LEU A 95 -1.70 -3.40 -9.63
CA LEU A 95 -2.02 -2.92 -8.29
C LEU A 95 -2.80 -1.60 -8.33
N ARG A 96 -2.46 -0.68 -9.24
CA ARG A 96 -3.20 0.60 -9.41
C ARG A 96 -4.66 0.36 -9.73
N ARG A 97 -4.97 -0.60 -10.60
CA ARG A 97 -6.36 -0.99 -10.95
C ARG A 97 -7.15 -1.48 -9.74
N ARG A 98 -6.49 -1.94 -8.69
CA ARG A 98 -7.12 -2.46 -7.47
C ARG A 98 -7.38 -1.38 -6.41
N LEU A 99 -6.94 -0.15 -6.61
CA LEU A 99 -7.15 0.94 -5.65
C LEU A 99 -8.62 1.20 -5.28
N PRO A 100 -9.61 1.16 -6.19
CA PRO A 100 -11.01 1.29 -5.81
C PRO A 100 -11.46 0.20 -4.83
N ALA A 101 -11.11 -1.06 -5.08
CA ALA A 101 -11.40 -2.16 -4.16
C ALA A 101 -10.71 -1.97 -2.81
N ILE A 102 -9.44 -1.55 -2.80
CA ILE A 102 -8.71 -1.20 -1.58
C ILE A 102 -9.46 -0.11 -0.80
N TYR A 103 -9.96 0.93 -1.45
CA TYR A 103 -10.67 1.99 -0.74
C TYR A 103 -12.07 1.57 -0.27
N PHE A 104 -12.89 0.95 -1.13
CA PHE A 104 -14.32 0.74 -0.89
C PHE A 104 -14.70 -0.61 -0.26
N ASP A 105 -13.89 -1.66 -0.43
CA ASP A 105 -14.24 -2.98 0.09
C ASP A 105 -13.87 -3.12 1.58
N VAL A 106 -14.62 -3.97 2.27
CA VAL A 106 -14.39 -4.31 3.68
C VAL A 106 -13.07 -5.09 3.79
N ALA A 107 -12.25 -4.74 4.79
CA ALA A 107 -10.99 -5.42 5.02
C ALA A 107 -11.17 -6.88 5.47
N PRO A 108 -10.17 -7.77 5.21
CA PRO A 108 -8.94 -7.51 4.48
C PRO A 108 -9.15 -7.55 2.96
N VAL A 109 -8.45 -6.66 2.24
CA VAL A 109 -8.41 -6.65 0.76
C VAL A 109 -6.97 -6.86 0.33
N VAL A 110 -6.75 -7.81 -0.58
CA VAL A 110 -5.43 -8.16 -1.08
C VAL A 110 -5.42 -8.08 -2.60
N ALA A 111 -4.38 -7.48 -3.15
CA ALA A 111 -4.12 -7.38 -4.57
C ALA A 111 -2.70 -7.85 -4.89
N ASP A 112 -2.54 -8.45 -6.05
CA ASP A 112 -1.31 -9.03 -6.57
C ASP A 112 -0.95 -8.40 -7.93
N ASP A 113 0.34 -8.34 -8.23
CA ASP A 113 0.93 -8.04 -9.52
C ASP A 113 2.05 -9.04 -9.81
N ALA A 114 1.66 -10.20 -10.35
CA ALA A 114 2.54 -11.30 -10.69
C ALA A 114 3.68 -10.96 -11.68
N LEU A 115 3.66 -9.77 -12.30
CA LEU A 115 4.71 -9.30 -13.21
C LEU A 115 5.75 -8.40 -12.54
N ALA A 116 5.55 -8.03 -11.28
CA ALA A 116 6.52 -7.24 -10.55
C ALA A 116 7.75 -8.08 -10.16
N THR A 117 8.92 -7.45 -10.22
CA THR A 117 10.22 -8.08 -9.98
C THR A 117 11.16 -7.08 -9.33
N GLY A 118 12.11 -7.54 -8.51
CA GLY A 118 13.13 -6.69 -7.91
C GLY A 118 12.55 -5.75 -6.85
N THR A 119 12.69 -4.44 -7.03
CA THR A 119 12.18 -3.44 -6.08
C THR A 119 10.74 -3.02 -6.36
N LYS A 120 10.09 -3.58 -7.38
CA LYS A 120 8.69 -3.29 -7.68
C LYS A 120 7.79 -3.88 -6.60
N TYR A 121 6.68 -3.20 -6.34
CA TYR A 121 5.65 -3.74 -5.48
C TYR A 121 4.79 -4.71 -6.28
N ASP A 122 4.69 -5.93 -5.79
CA ASP A 122 3.88 -7.03 -6.32
C ASP A 122 2.64 -7.29 -5.45
N ALA A 123 2.56 -6.73 -4.23
CA ALA A 123 1.38 -6.84 -3.39
C ALA A 123 0.93 -5.48 -2.84
N LEU A 124 -0.40 -5.31 -2.81
CA LEU A 124 -1.08 -4.19 -2.15
C LEU A 124 -2.14 -4.75 -1.20
N VAL A 125 -2.03 -4.40 0.08
CA VAL A 125 -2.86 -4.99 1.15
C VAL A 125 -3.53 -3.93 2.00
N LYS A 126 -4.84 -4.06 2.21
CA LYS A 126 -5.61 -3.36 3.24
C LYS A 126 -5.92 -4.32 4.38
N PHE A 127 -5.44 -3.97 5.57
CA PHE A 127 -5.59 -4.81 6.76
C PHE A 127 -6.77 -4.43 7.66
N SER A 128 -7.27 -3.20 7.55
CA SER A 128 -8.38 -2.68 8.36
C SER A 128 -9.34 -1.86 7.51
N ASP A 129 -10.58 -1.72 7.98
CA ASP A 129 -11.53 -0.80 7.38
C ASP A 129 -11.02 0.65 7.41
N ASN A 130 -11.65 1.51 6.61
CA ASN A 130 -11.25 2.90 6.51
C ASN A 130 -11.39 3.61 7.86
N MET A 131 -10.42 4.46 8.19
CA MET A 131 -10.45 5.30 9.37
C MET A 131 -10.86 6.71 8.93
N LEU A 132 -11.96 7.23 9.47
CA LEU A 132 -12.48 8.55 9.11
C LEU A 132 -12.72 8.67 7.59
N ASP A 133 -11.88 9.44 6.89
CA ASP A 133 -11.98 9.77 5.46
C ASP A 133 -10.92 9.05 4.58
N TYR A 134 -10.06 8.22 5.17
CA TYR A 134 -8.96 7.55 4.45
C TYR A 134 -8.88 6.03 4.69
N ALA A 135 -8.41 5.32 3.68
CA ALA A 135 -7.95 3.94 3.80
C ALA A 135 -6.45 3.91 4.08
N VAL A 136 -5.99 2.95 4.89
CA VAL A 136 -4.57 2.63 5.04
C VAL A 136 -4.29 1.34 4.29
N ALA A 137 -3.28 1.37 3.41
CA ALA A 137 -2.82 0.21 2.68
C ALA A 137 -1.30 0.08 2.75
N VAL A 138 -0.81 -1.14 2.53
CA VAL A 138 0.62 -1.47 2.54
C VAL A 138 0.99 -2.07 1.20
N LEU A 139 1.95 -1.44 0.53
CA LEU A 139 2.65 -2.01 -0.61
C LEU A 139 3.84 -2.83 -0.09
N LEU A 140 3.99 -4.05 -0.60
CA LEU A 140 5.09 -4.97 -0.26
C LEU A 140 5.83 -5.35 -1.54
N ASN A 141 7.13 -5.61 -1.42
CA ASN A 141 7.96 -6.11 -2.52
C ASN A 141 8.34 -7.58 -2.29
N ASP A 142 8.38 -8.34 -3.38
CA ASP A 142 8.87 -9.72 -3.42
C ASP A 142 8.20 -10.76 -2.46
N PRO A 143 6.90 -10.71 -2.07
CA PRO A 143 6.16 -11.88 -1.62
C PRO A 143 6.15 -13.02 -2.64
N ALA A 144 6.50 -14.21 -2.17
CA ALA A 144 6.25 -15.45 -2.90
C ALA A 144 4.76 -15.81 -2.91
N SER A 145 4.32 -16.67 -3.84
CA SER A 145 2.90 -17.06 -4.01
C SER A 145 2.21 -17.57 -2.74
N SER A 146 2.94 -18.27 -1.86
CA SER A 146 2.44 -18.75 -0.55
C SER A 146 2.05 -17.62 0.42
N PHE A 147 2.47 -16.38 0.15
CA PHE A 147 2.07 -15.19 0.91
C PHE A 147 0.56 -14.97 0.85
N PHE A 148 -0.04 -15.09 -0.33
CA PHE A 148 -1.47 -14.86 -0.52
C PHE A 148 -2.30 -15.93 0.19
N GLU A 149 -1.87 -17.20 0.14
CA GLU A 149 -2.48 -18.30 0.91
C GLU A 149 -2.35 -18.07 2.42
N TYR A 150 -1.21 -17.55 2.87
CA TYR A 150 -1.02 -17.15 4.25
C TYR A 150 -1.97 -16.03 4.65
N LEU A 151 -2.14 -14.98 3.84
CA LEU A 151 -3.09 -13.91 4.15
C LEU A 151 -4.53 -14.43 4.22
N ASP A 152 -4.90 -15.34 3.32
CA ASP A 152 -6.25 -15.92 3.26
C ASP A 152 -6.57 -16.81 4.47
N SER A 153 -5.62 -17.66 4.87
CA SER A 153 -5.75 -18.53 6.04
C SER A 153 -5.74 -17.76 7.38
N HIS A 154 -5.23 -16.53 7.39
CA HIS A 154 -5.11 -15.70 8.59
C HIS A 154 -6.04 -14.48 8.59
N ARG A 155 -7.12 -14.47 7.79
CA ARG A 155 -8.13 -13.39 7.80
C ARG A 155 -8.74 -13.08 9.17
N GLY A 156 -8.79 -14.07 10.07
CA GLY A 156 -9.28 -13.93 11.46
C GLY A 156 -8.21 -13.56 12.49
N ASN A 157 -6.94 -13.44 12.10
CA ASN A 157 -5.92 -12.91 12.99
C ASN A 157 -6.15 -11.41 13.20
N ASP A 158 -5.80 -10.98 14.40
CA ASP A 158 -5.81 -9.59 14.81
C ASP A 158 -4.67 -8.87 14.07
N TRP A 159 -4.85 -8.58 12.76
CA TRP A 159 -3.87 -7.86 11.93
C TRP A 159 -3.47 -6.54 12.58
N GLN A 160 -4.33 -5.98 13.43
CA GLN A 160 -4.04 -4.87 14.36
C GLN A 160 -2.78 -5.10 15.20
N LYS A 161 -2.48 -6.33 15.63
CA LYS A 161 -1.24 -6.65 16.38
C LYS A 161 0.02 -6.57 15.51
N ILE A 162 -0.10 -6.83 14.21
CA ILE A 162 1.03 -6.81 13.26
C ILE A 162 1.24 -5.39 12.74
N ILE A 163 0.16 -4.70 12.37
CA ILE A 163 0.20 -3.33 11.84
C ILE A 163 0.38 -2.27 12.95
N GLY A 164 0.03 -2.63 14.20
CA GLY A 164 -0.05 -1.70 15.34
C GLY A 164 -1.28 -0.79 15.29
N GLU A 165 -1.42 0.08 16.27
CA GLU A 165 -2.35 1.21 16.17
C GLU A 165 -1.76 2.26 15.21
N PHE A 166 -2.25 2.31 13.97
CA PHE A 166 -1.99 3.46 13.10
C PHE A 166 -2.64 4.75 13.65
N GLU A 167 -3.58 4.63 14.59
CA GLU A 167 -4.39 5.74 15.14
C GLU A 167 -3.63 6.66 16.09
N THR A 168 -2.58 6.19 16.78
CA THR A 168 -1.94 6.97 17.87
C THR A 168 -0.92 8.01 17.40
N VAL A 169 -0.59 8.08 16.11
CA VAL A 169 0.51 8.94 15.60
C VAL A 169 0.01 10.10 14.72
N ALA A 170 -1.29 10.34 14.66
CA ALA A 170 -1.91 11.38 13.81
C ALA A 170 -1.62 12.84 14.24
N ALA A 171 -0.98 13.08 15.39
CA ALA A 171 -0.89 14.42 15.97
C ALA A 171 0.20 15.34 15.39
N SER A 172 1.08 14.87 14.52
CA SER A 172 2.08 15.74 13.89
C SER A 172 2.55 15.19 12.56
N PHE A 173 1.97 15.65 11.45
CA PHE A 173 2.54 15.40 10.13
C PHE A 173 2.45 16.65 9.26
N ASP A 174 3.54 16.89 8.52
CA ASP A 174 3.66 17.93 7.50
C ASP A 174 2.79 17.55 6.30
N GLU A 175 1.83 18.39 5.94
CA GLU A 175 0.78 18.09 4.96
C GLU A 175 1.27 18.00 3.50
N ASP A 176 2.58 18.11 3.23
CA ASP A 176 3.11 18.51 1.92
C ASP A 176 3.80 17.40 1.10
N VAL A 177 3.67 16.12 1.46
CA VAL A 177 4.27 15.01 0.68
C VAL A 177 3.21 14.15 0.02
N ASP A 178 2.94 14.42 -1.25
CA ASP A 178 2.24 13.49 -2.14
C ASP A 178 3.16 12.37 -2.60
N LEU A 179 2.59 11.18 -2.82
CA LEU A 179 3.34 10.02 -3.31
C LEU A 179 3.74 10.20 -4.79
N PHE A 180 2.89 10.86 -5.57
CA PHE A 180 3.06 11.15 -6.98
C PHE A 180 3.37 12.64 -7.19
#